data_AF-A0A660LXV5-F1
#
_entry.id   AF-A0A660LXV5-F1
#
_cell.length_a   1.000
_cell.length_b   1.000
_cell.length_c   1.000
_cell.angle_alpha   90.00
_cell.angle_beta   90.00
_cell.angle_gamma   90.00
#
_symmetry.space_group_name_H-M   'P 1'
#
loop_
_entity.id
_entity.type
_entity.pdbx_description
1 polymer ?
#
loop_
_entity_poly.entity_id
_entity_poly.type
_entity_poly.pdbx_seq_one_letter_code
_entity_poly.pdbx_strand_id
1 'polypeptide(L)'
;MPRPKQKSPEQFIASSPIGEKLIGGVFERNLASGALRLIEINGKPQEPSKLRNKEEKVKETLESGYFGIIKPEVINPESKEPKSNELYINAEIEGLLIRRDEVPASYFELQRRIARERGYGDFELTDRQKEEDVKRLRADQKESLMRWSGYLRSKENGHSYPDWFKVYVWESLKKMGEFDEESGKFKKRTKSTVAPWPELNAEALSYVYDRVNEGVIQGKDIEDKQMAELLNRGNFAAMYAYAIYSCEVGGLTPELREITDGSWVKYGQIEGEYSPNYSRRRTRRGYEAADESPVDNSTAMQLAGSLQGKGTGWCTAGTHTAANQLSKGDFYVYCTPDNDDNDTMPRVAIRMEGNQVAEVRGIAPGQNVEDNLLDVVAEKLNTLPGGGEYYKKVEQMRRLTEIDNRVKAGGELTAEDLEFLWFGEKIKGFGLYEDSRVDKLLENRCREDDFDFVLRSAGDVDELADRMNIEKLFPEEISKLLELEANADDIASRMDHREISHLFSDLASAGADMEAIAHRLFIECPEFFIAHLKSFIEAGVKEVDDDDAIARLLSRFSPVSLRPYVHNAGNFGHQPHPMVERYAYG
;
A
#
# COMPACT_ATOMS: atom_id res chain seq x y z
N MET A 1 28.51 21.14 18.05
CA MET A 1 27.53 20.55 17.13
C MET A 1 28.03 19.18 16.70
N PRO A 2 27.17 18.17 16.45
CA PRO A 2 27.63 16.89 15.91
C PRO A 2 28.21 17.13 14.51
N ARG A 3 29.53 17.00 14.37
CA ARG A 3 30.24 17.15 13.11
C ARG A 3 30.38 15.76 12.47
N PRO A 4 30.04 15.56 11.18
CA PRO A 4 30.39 14.33 10.50
C PRO A 4 31.90 14.14 10.58
N LYS A 5 32.37 12.97 11.04
CA LYS A 5 33.80 12.68 11.06
C LYS A 5 34.26 12.55 9.61
N GLN A 6 35.29 13.31 9.23
CA GLN A 6 35.94 13.13 7.94
C GLN A 6 36.47 11.69 7.87
N LYS A 7 36.09 10.96 6.83
CA LYS A 7 36.49 9.58 6.59
C LYS A 7 36.86 9.42 5.12
N SER A 8 37.84 8.58 4.84
CA SER A 8 38.01 8.08 3.48
C SER A 8 36.78 7.23 3.07
N PRO A 9 36.52 7.01 1.78
CA PRO A 9 35.44 6.13 1.33
C PRO A 9 35.51 4.72 1.94
N GLU A 10 36.72 4.18 2.12
CA GLU A 10 36.99 2.91 2.81
C GLU A 10 36.48 2.99 4.25
N GLN A 11 36.90 4.01 5.00
CA GLN A 11 36.54 4.19 6.40
C GLN A 11 35.02 4.45 6.57
N PHE A 12 34.41 5.15 5.61
CA PHE A 12 32.98 5.41 5.60
C PHE A 12 32.18 4.12 5.40
N ILE A 13 32.50 3.35 4.37
CA ILE A 13 31.88 2.05 4.11
C ILE A 13 32.16 1.09 5.26
N ALA A 14 33.37 1.11 5.81
CA ALA A 14 33.75 0.28 6.93
C ALA A 14 32.87 0.52 8.17
N SER A 15 32.45 1.78 8.36
CA SER A 15 31.54 2.17 9.43
C SER A 15 30.05 1.92 9.16
N SER A 16 29.69 1.45 7.96
CA SER A 16 28.31 1.19 7.56
C SER A 16 27.80 -0.18 7.99
N PRO A 17 26.47 -0.43 8.01
CA PRO A 17 25.88 -1.76 8.24
C PRO A 17 26.24 -2.84 7.20
N ILE A 18 26.88 -2.46 6.09
CA ILE A 18 27.42 -3.37 5.07
C ILE A 18 28.94 -3.51 5.17
N GLY A 19 29.58 -2.78 6.09
CA GLY A 19 31.03 -2.71 6.31
C GLY A 19 31.65 -4.08 6.51
N GLU A 20 31.20 -4.90 7.47
CA GLU A 20 31.80 -6.23 7.72
C GLU A 20 31.85 -7.16 6.48
N LYS A 21 30.86 -7.03 5.58
CA LYS A 21 30.83 -7.79 4.32
C LYS A 21 31.83 -7.25 3.29
N LEU A 22 32.14 -5.96 3.36
CA LEU A 22 33.01 -5.23 2.43
C LEU A 22 34.47 -5.10 2.92
N ILE A 23 34.69 -5.15 4.24
CA ILE A 23 35.98 -4.99 4.93
C ILE A 23 36.84 -6.27 4.92
N GLY A 24 36.28 -7.40 4.48
CA GLY A 24 36.99 -8.69 4.53
C GLY A 24 37.74 -9.12 3.26
N GLY A 25 37.83 -8.30 2.20
CA GLY A 25 38.24 -8.85 0.90
C GLY A 25 38.55 -7.90 -0.26
N VAL A 26 37.95 -8.20 -1.42
CA VAL A 26 38.35 -7.66 -2.74
C VAL A 26 37.95 -6.18 -2.91
N PHE A 27 36.95 -5.70 -2.18
CA PHE A 27 36.51 -4.30 -2.21
C PHE A 27 37.57 -3.32 -1.69
N GLU A 28 38.12 -3.55 -0.49
CA GLU A 28 39.19 -2.71 0.07
C GLU A 28 40.45 -2.70 -0.80
N ARG A 29 40.84 -3.87 -1.32
CA ARG A 29 41.98 -3.98 -2.26
C ARG A 29 41.74 -3.22 -3.57
N ASN A 30 40.54 -3.31 -4.14
CA ASN A 30 40.19 -2.61 -5.39
C ASN A 30 40.03 -1.10 -5.22
N LEU A 31 39.60 -0.64 -4.05
CA LEU A 31 39.54 0.78 -3.74
C LEU A 31 40.95 1.35 -3.51
N ALA A 32 41.78 0.69 -2.69
CA ALA A 32 43.17 1.06 -2.43
C ALA A 32 44.07 1.00 -3.69
N SER A 33 43.79 0.09 -4.63
CA SER A 33 44.52 -0.03 -5.90
C SER A 33 44.07 0.96 -7.00
N GLY A 34 43.03 1.75 -6.70
CA GLY A 34 42.41 2.72 -7.61
C GLY A 34 41.54 2.08 -8.71
N ALA A 35 41.15 0.80 -8.57
CA ALA A 35 40.25 0.12 -9.50
C ALA A 35 38.79 0.57 -9.34
N LEU A 36 38.40 1.03 -8.14
CA LEU A 36 37.15 1.76 -7.89
C LEU A 36 37.47 3.27 -7.86
N ARG A 37 36.96 4.02 -8.83
CA ARG A 37 37.35 5.43 -9.04
C ARG A 37 36.71 6.36 -8.00
N LEU A 38 37.47 7.38 -7.58
CA LEU A 38 36.99 8.59 -6.92
C LEU A 38 36.80 9.66 -8.02
N ILE A 39 35.70 10.41 -8.01
CA ILE A 39 35.37 11.36 -9.10
C ILE A 39 36.45 12.46 -9.25
N GLU A 40 36.61 12.91 -10.50
CA GLU A 40 37.37 14.08 -10.95
C GLU A 40 36.83 15.39 -10.35
N ILE A 41 37.70 16.19 -9.73
CA ILE A 41 37.35 17.52 -9.22
C ILE A 41 37.75 18.56 -10.29
N ASN A 42 36.80 19.39 -10.73
CA ASN A 42 37.00 20.54 -11.64
C ASN A 42 37.47 20.21 -13.08
N GLY A 43 36.97 19.13 -13.68
CA GLY A 43 37.15 18.89 -15.12
C GLY A 43 38.58 18.61 -15.57
N LYS A 44 39.47 18.19 -14.65
CA LYS A 44 40.78 17.62 -14.98
C LYS A 44 40.85 16.17 -14.50
N PRO A 45 41.19 15.21 -15.37
CA PRO A 45 41.59 13.87 -14.92
C PRO A 45 42.78 14.01 -13.97
N GLN A 46 42.79 13.29 -12.84
CA GLN A 46 44.01 13.17 -12.05
C GLN A 46 45.10 12.57 -12.94
N GLU A 47 46.24 13.25 -13.02
CA GLU A 47 47.37 12.71 -13.76
C GLU A 47 47.84 11.40 -13.10
N PRO A 48 48.00 10.34 -13.88
CA PRO A 48 48.39 9.03 -13.38
C PRO A 48 49.81 9.07 -12.80
N SER A 49 49.95 8.73 -11.51
CA SER A 49 51.20 8.13 -11.08
C SER A 49 51.32 6.78 -11.79
N LYS A 50 52.22 6.71 -12.80
CA LYS A 50 52.47 5.59 -13.72
C LYS A 50 52.27 4.23 -13.05
N LEU A 51 51.15 3.56 -13.32
CA LEU A 51 50.96 2.15 -13.00
C LEU A 51 50.71 1.37 -14.29
N ARG A 52 51.77 0.71 -14.76
CA ARG A 52 51.72 -0.36 -15.76
C ARG A 52 51.02 -1.58 -15.14
N ASN A 53 49.74 -1.78 -15.47
CA ASN A 53 49.12 -3.05 -15.89
C ASN A 53 47.59 -2.88 -15.89
N LYS A 54 47.01 -2.62 -17.07
CA LYS A 54 45.56 -2.46 -17.24
C LYS A 54 44.82 -3.81 -17.20
N GLU A 55 45.43 -4.88 -17.68
CA GLU A 55 44.78 -6.20 -17.78
C GLU A 55 44.65 -6.90 -16.42
N GLU A 56 45.65 -6.81 -15.54
CA GLU A 56 45.57 -7.34 -14.17
C GLU A 56 44.49 -6.63 -13.34
N LYS A 57 44.40 -5.29 -13.42
CA LYS A 57 43.35 -4.52 -12.72
C LYS A 57 41.94 -4.83 -13.23
N VAL A 58 41.79 -5.12 -14.54
CA VAL A 58 40.51 -5.53 -15.12
C VAL A 58 40.12 -6.93 -14.64
N LYS A 59 41.07 -7.86 -14.57
CA LYS A 59 40.89 -9.22 -14.06
C LYS A 59 40.57 -9.25 -12.56
N GLU A 60 41.22 -8.42 -11.75
CA GLU A 60 40.96 -8.29 -10.31
C GLU A 60 39.57 -7.68 -10.02
N THR A 61 39.11 -6.76 -10.88
CA THR A 61 37.73 -6.23 -10.82
C THR A 61 36.70 -7.31 -11.19
N LEU A 62 37.00 -8.15 -12.20
CA LEU A 62 36.17 -9.28 -12.64
C LEU A 62 36.00 -10.32 -11.52
N GLU A 63 37.06 -10.59 -10.76
CA GLU A 63 37.08 -11.56 -9.66
C GLU A 63 36.43 -11.03 -8.36
N SER A 64 36.12 -9.73 -8.29
CA SER A 64 35.62 -9.06 -7.08
C SER A 64 34.12 -9.24 -6.80
N GLY A 65 33.34 -9.74 -7.76
CA GLY A 65 31.88 -9.84 -7.65
C GLY A 65 31.12 -8.52 -7.83
N TYR A 66 31.80 -7.37 -7.86
CA TYR A 66 31.17 -6.05 -8.08
C TYR A 66 31.13 -5.63 -9.56
N PHE A 67 31.67 -6.49 -10.43
CA PHE A 67 31.87 -6.24 -11.85
C PHE A 67 30.58 -5.83 -12.58
N GLY A 68 29.44 -6.43 -12.22
CA GLY A 68 28.13 -6.18 -12.83
C GLY A 68 27.69 -4.72 -12.74
N ILE A 69 27.93 -4.04 -11.61
CA ILE A 69 27.44 -2.67 -11.38
C ILE A 69 28.42 -1.57 -11.83
N ILE A 70 29.71 -1.87 -11.92
CA ILE A 70 30.77 -0.86 -12.19
C ILE A 70 31.27 -0.82 -13.63
N LYS A 71 31.12 -1.90 -14.41
CA LYS A 71 31.56 -1.94 -15.81
C LYS A 71 30.38 -2.30 -16.71
N PRO A 72 29.77 -1.35 -17.44
CA PRO A 72 28.66 -1.66 -18.33
C PRO A 72 29.08 -2.48 -19.56
N GLU A 73 30.35 -2.39 -19.96
CA GLU A 73 30.95 -3.06 -21.12
C GLU A 73 32.23 -3.82 -20.73
N VAL A 74 32.42 -4.98 -21.34
CA VAL A 74 33.60 -5.85 -21.20
C VAL A 74 34.29 -5.96 -22.56
N ILE A 75 35.61 -5.90 -22.60
CA ILE A 75 36.34 -6.20 -23.84
C ILE A 75 36.27 -7.71 -24.07
N ASN A 76 35.66 -8.12 -25.17
CA ASN A 76 35.64 -9.52 -25.57
C ASN A 76 37.09 -10.01 -25.78
N PRO A 77 37.55 -11.07 -25.08
CA PRO A 77 38.92 -11.54 -25.19
C PRO A 77 39.30 -12.05 -26.59
N GLU A 78 38.32 -12.50 -27.40
CA GLU A 78 38.54 -12.97 -28.77
C GLU A 78 38.42 -11.84 -29.79
N SER A 79 37.34 -11.07 -29.76
CA SER A 79 37.09 -10.02 -30.76
C SER A 79 37.74 -8.67 -30.44
N LYS A 80 38.21 -8.48 -29.19
CA LYS A 80 38.69 -7.19 -28.65
C LYS A 80 37.68 -6.04 -28.72
N GLU A 81 36.40 -6.34 -29.01
CA GLU A 81 35.32 -5.36 -29.07
C GLU A 81 34.57 -5.25 -27.73
N PRO A 82 33.97 -4.09 -27.41
CA PRO A 82 33.10 -3.93 -26.26
C PRO A 82 31.86 -4.83 -26.38
N LYS A 83 31.60 -5.67 -25.37
CA LYS A 83 30.41 -6.52 -25.22
C LYS A 83 29.67 -6.15 -23.93
N SER A 84 28.34 -6.14 -23.97
CA SER A 84 27.49 -5.84 -22.80
C SER A 84 27.83 -6.76 -21.61
N ASN A 85 27.97 -6.16 -20.43
CA ASN A 85 28.16 -6.87 -19.17
C ASN A 85 26.84 -7.29 -18.50
N GLU A 86 25.71 -7.20 -19.21
CA GLU A 86 24.37 -7.50 -18.67
C GLU A 86 24.25 -8.93 -18.14
N LEU A 87 24.98 -9.90 -18.68
CA LEU A 87 24.92 -11.29 -18.23
C LEU A 87 25.31 -11.45 -16.75
N TYR A 88 26.32 -10.71 -16.28
CA TYR A 88 26.81 -10.83 -14.91
C TYR A 88 25.84 -10.21 -13.91
N ILE A 89 25.33 -9.02 -14.21
CA ILE A 89 24.36 -8.36 -13.34
C ILE A 89 23.00 -9.07 -13.36
N ASN A 90 22.61 -9.66 -14.50
CA ASN A 90 21.41 -10.48 -14.58
C ASN A 90 21.55 -11.74 -13.71
N ALA A 91 22.70 -12.42 -13.75
CA ALA A 91 22.96 -13.58 -12.89
C ALA A 91 22.95 -13.22 -11.39
N GLU A 92 23.50 -12.06 -11.04
CA GLU A 92 23.48 -11.55 -9.66
C GLU A 92 22.06 -11.21 -9.21
N ILE A 93 21.26 -10.54 -10.05
CA ILE A 93 19.86 -10.23 -9.78
C ILE A 93 19.04 -11.51 -9.61
N GLU A 94 19.20 -12.49 -10.51
CA GLU A 94 18.53 -13.79 -10.40
C GLU A 94 18.84 -14.51 -9.08
N GLY A 95 20.07 -14.37 -8.58
CA GLY A 95 20.49 -14.92 -7.28
C GLY A 95 19.90 -14.20 -6.07
N LEU A 96 19.38 -12.98 -6.24
CA LEU A 96 18.72 -12.21 -5.18
C LEU A 96 17.21 -12.42 -5.12
N LEU A 97 16.59 -12.93 -6.19
CA LEU A 97 15.14 -13.15 -6.23
C LEU A 97 14.71 -14.24 -5.26
N ILE A 98 13.51 -14.08 -4.71
CA ILE A 98 12.91 -15.08 -3.82
C ILE A 98 12.82 -16.45 -4.50
N ARG A 99 13.20 -17.49 -3.77
CA ARG A 99 13.08 -18.87 -4.23
C ARG A 99 11.66 -19.38 -4.03
N ARG A 100 11.21 -20.31 -4.87
CA ARG A 100 9.86 -20.89 -4.80
C ARG A 100 9.55 -21.46 -3.41
N ASP A 101 10.51 -22.11 -2.78
CA ASP A 101 10.37 -22.72 -1.44
C ASP A 101 10.53 -21.72 -0.28
N GLU A 102 10.88 -20.47 -0.56
CA GLU A 102 11.05 -19.41 0.44
C GLU A 102 9.85 -18.44 0.47
N VAL A 103 8.87 -18.62 -0.43
CA VAL A 103 7.63 -17.82 -0.43
C VAL A 103 6.74 -18.24 0.76
N PRO A 104 6.40 -17.30 1.66
CA PRO A 104 5.65 -17.62 2.88
C PRO A 104 4.19 -18.00 2.57
N ALA A 105 3.60 -18.88 3.39
CA ALA A 105 2.21 -19.29 3.25
C ALA A 105 1.23 -18.10 3.28
N SER A 106 1.53 -17.08 4.10
CA SER A 106 0.76 -15.85 4.22
C SER A 106 0.61 -15.07 2.91
N TYR A 107 1.55 -15.20 1.97
CA TYR A 107 1.42 -14.59 0.63
C TYR A 107 0.29 -15.23 -0.17
N PHE A 108 0.16 -16.55 -0.14
CA PHE A 108 -0.91 -17.27 -0.85
C PHE A 108 -2.27 -17.12 -0.16
N GLU A 109 -2.27 -16.98 1.17
CA GLU A 109 -3.46 -16.58 1.92
C GLU A 109 -3.97 -15.19 1.50
N LEU A 110 -3.06 -14.22 1.35
CA LEU A 110 -3.40 -12.91 0.83
C LEU A 110 -3.97 -12.97 -0.59
N GLN A 111 -3.38 -13.76 -1.50
CA GLN A 111 -3.92 -13.91 -2.86
C GLN A 111 -5.33 -14.52 -2.86
N ARG A 112 -5.61 -15.51 -1.98
CA ARG A 112 -6.96 -16.06 -1.80
C ARG A 112 -7.95 -15.01 -1.31
N ARG A 113 -7.53 -14.19 -0.33
CA ARG A 113 -8.34 -13.08 0.18
C ARG A 113 -8.67 -12.06 -0.91
N ILE A 114 -7.67 -11.63 -1.69
CA ILE A 114 -7.87 -10.67 -2.80
C ILE A 114 -8.84 -11.23 -3.85
N ALA A 115 -8.75 -12.52 -4.18
CA ALA A 115 -9.69 -13.16 -5.11
C ALA A 115 -11.13 -13.14 -4.57
N ARG A 116 -11.31 -13.49 -3.29
CA ARG A 116 -12.62 -13.43 -2.63
C ARG A 116 -13.20 -12.01 -2.64
N GLU A 117 -12.39 -11.01 -2.28
CA GLU A 117 -12.78 -9.60 -2.25
C GLU A 117 -13.13 -9.03 -3.63
N ARG A 118 -12.58 -9.59 -4.71
CA ARG A 118 -12.92 -9.23 -6.10
C ARG A 118 -14.15 -9.94 -6.66
N GLY A 119 -14.88 -10.68 -5.83
CA GLY A 119 -16.11 -11.37 -6.21
C GLY A 119 -15.89 -12.75 -6.86
N TYR A 120 -14.69 -13.34 -6.75
CA TYR A 120 -14.42 -14.69 -7.27
C TYR A 120 -14.85 -15.82 -6.31
N GLY A 121 -15.33 -15.51 -5.11
CA GLY A 121 -15.76 -16.50 -4.10
C GLY A 121 -14.60 -17.19 -3.37
N ASP A 122 -14.91 -18.22 -2.59
CA ASP A 122 -13.91 -19.08 -1.94
C ASP A 122 -13.28 -20.01 -3.00
N PHE A 123 -11.98 -19.88 -3.20
CA PHE A 123 -11.23 -20.61 -4.22
C PHE A 123 -9.90 -21.12 -3.66
N GLU A 124 -9.57 -22.39 -3.91
CA GLU A 124 -8.26 -22.96 -3.58
C GLU A 124 -7.26 -22.71 -4.69
N LEU A 125 -6.13 -22.07 -4.38
CA LEU A 125 -5.03 -21.89 -5.33
C LEU A 125 -4.43 -23.25 -5.71
N THR A 126 -4.60 -23.63 -6.97
CA THR A 126 -3.93 -24.80 -7.55
C THR A 126 -2.42 -24.61 -7.57
N ASP A 127 -1.65 -25.71 -7.61
CA ASP A 127 -0.18 -25.65 -7.71
C ASP A 127 0.30 -24.87 -8.94
N ARG A 128 -0.49 -24.91 -10.03
CA ARG A 128 -0.22 -24.14 -11.25
C ARG A 128 -0.36 -22.64 -11.01
N GLN A 129 -1.42 -22.20 -10.33
CA GLN A 129 -1.62 -20.80 -9.99
C GLN A 129 -0.58 -20.29 -9.00
N LYS A 130 -0.22 -21.09 -7.99
CA LYS A 130 0.90 -20.76 -7.10
C LYS A 130 2.19 -20.57 -7.89
N GLU A 131 2.44 -21.42 -8.89
CA GLU A 131 3.62 -21.27 -9.75
C GLU A 131 3.56 -20.01 -10.63
N GLU A 132 2.40 -19.66 -11.17
CA GLU A 132 2.17 -18.41 -11.91
C GLU A 132 2.34 -17.17 -11.03
N ASP A 133 1.83 -17.20 -9.80
CA ASP A 133 1.98 -16.11 -8.82
C ASP A 133 3.44 -15.93 -8.40
N VAL A 134 4.17 -17.03 -8.17
CA VAL A 134 5.61 -16.98 -7.89
C VAL A 134 6.39 -16.44 -9.09
N LYS A 135 5.99 -16.79 -10.32
CA LYS A 135 6.60 -16.24 -11.54
C LYS A 135 6.39 -14.73 -11.63
N ARG A 136 5.17 -14.25 -11.38
CA ARG A 136 4.86 -12.81 -11.35
C ARG A 136 5.65 -12.09 -10.26
N LEU A 137 5.64 -12.63 -9.04
CA LEU A 137 6.41 -12.11 -7.91
C LEU A 137 7.90 -11.95 -8.22
N ARG A 138 8.51 -12.99 -8.79
CA ARG A 138 9.92 -12.96 -9.22
C ARG A 138 10.15 -11.96 -10.35
N ALA A 139 9.20 -11.79 -11.26
CA ALA A 139 9.29 -10.80 -12.33
C ALA A 139 9.30 -9.36 -11.75
N ASP A 140 8.43 -9.05 -10.79
CA ASP A 140 8.37 -7.73 -10.15
C ASP A 140 9.66 -7.43 -9.35
N GLN A 141 10.16 -8.44 -8.62
CA GLN A 141 11.45 -8.38 -7.91
C GLN A 141 12.63 -8.16 -8.87
N LYS A 142 12.65 -8.88 -10.00
CA LYS A 142 13.68 -8.74 -11.03
C LYS A 142 13.64 -7.36 -11.65
N GLU A 143 12.45 -6.88 -12.02
CA GLU A 143 12.27 -5.59 -12.65
C GLU A 143 12.74 -4.44 -11.74
N SER A 144 12.37 -4.48 -10.46
CA SER A 144 12.81 -3.47 -9.48
C SER A 144 14.34 -3.40 -9.34
N LEU A 145 15.07 -4.53 -9.26
CA LEU A 145 16.54 -4.51 -9.26
C LEU A 145 17.15 -4.12 -10.61
N MET A 146 16.56 -4.54 -11.72
CA MET A 146 17.01 -4.16 -13.06
C MET A 146 16.95 -2.64 -13.25
N ARG A 147 15.94 -1.97 -12.68
CA ARG A 147 15.82 -0.50 -12.67
C ARG A 147 16.98 0.17 -11.93
N TRP A 148 17.32 -0.31 -10.73
CA TRP A 148 18.48 0.17 -9.96
C TRP A 148 19.81 -0.08 -10.68
N SER A 149 20.00 -1.30 -11.18
CA SER A 149 21.18 -1.71 -11.96
C SER A 149 21.35 -0.84 -13.20
N GLY A 150 20.30 -0.69 -13.99
CA GLY A 150 20.30 0.11 -15.22
C GLY A 150 20.64 1.57 -14.96
N TYR A 151 20.18 2.13 -13.83
CA TYR A 151 20.55 3.50 -13.47
C TYR A 151 22.03 3.65 -13.14
N LEU A 152 22.53 2.86 -12.19
CA LEU A 152 23.89 2.98 -11.67
C LEU A 152 24.92 2.70 -12.77
N ARG A 153 24.55 1.92 -13.80
CA ARG A 153 25.39 1.54 -14.95
C ARG A 153 25.24 2.44 -16.17
N SER A 154 24.22 3.30 -16.25
CA SER A 154 23.94 4.14 -17.42
C SER A 154 25.12 5.06 -17.74
N LYS A 155 25.46 5.24 -19.02
CA LYS A 155 26.49 6.20 -19.42
C LYS A 155 26.06 7.66 -19.22
N GLU A 156 24.76 7.96 -19.24
CA GLU A 156 24.25 9.33 -19.07
C GLU A 156 24.22 9.76 -17.60
N ASN A 157 23.92 8.83 -16.68
CA ASN A 157 23.75 9.11 -15.26
C ASN A 157 24.81 8.49 -14.36
N GLY A 158 25.44 7.39 -14.77
CA GLY A 158 26.43 6.64 -14.02
C GLY A 158 27.80 7.32 -13.94
N HIS A 159 28.05 8.39 -14.70
CA HIS A 159 29.24 9.23 -14.50
C HIS A 159 29.10 10.20 -13.31
N SER A 160 27.87 10.45 -12.84
CA SER A 160 27.61 11.35 -11.71
C SER A 160 28.03 10.78 -10.36
N TYR A 161 28.25 9.45 -10.29
CA TYR A 161 28.63 8.77 -9.05
C TYR A 161 29.95 8.00 -9.20
N PRO A 162 30.83 8.04 -8.19
CA PRO A 162 32.04 7.23 -8.18
C PRO A 162 31.69 5.75 -8.02
N ASP A 163 32.57 4.87 -8.50
CA ASP A 163 32.29 3.42 -8.52
C ASP A 163 32.12 2.84 -7.11
N TRP A 164 32.84 3.37 -6.13
CA TRP A 164 32.65 2.97 -4.73
C TRP A 164 31.24 3.26 -4.21
N PHE A 165 30.64 4.39 -4.63
CA PHE A 165 29.31 4.78 -4.19
C PHE A 165 28.24 3.91 -4.84
N LYS A 166 28.41 3.56 -6.12
CA LYS A 166 27.53 2.61 -6.81
C LYS A 166 27.52 1.25 -6.12
N VAL A 167 28.70 0.74 -5.75
CA VAL A 167 28.81 -0.53 -5.02
C VAL A 167 28.20 -0.42 -3.62
N TYR A 168 28.45 0.68 -2.91
CA TYR A 168 27.86 0.96 -1.61
C TYR A 168 26.32 0.97 -1.64
N VAL A 169 25.72 1.63 -2.63
CA VAL A 169 24.27 1.65 -2.85
C VAL A 169 23.76 0.25 -3.19
N TRP A 170 24.40 -0.43 -4.15
CA TRP A 170 23.99 -1.77 -4.59
C TRP A 170 24.01 -2.80 -3.47
N GLU A 171 25.07 -2.79 -2.64
CA GLU A 171 25.17 -3.69 -1.48
C GLU A 171 24.19 -3.35 -0.37
N SER A 172 23.84 -2.07 -0.22
CA SER A 172 22.80 -1.64 0.70
C SER A 172 21.42 -2.15 0.27
N LEU A 173 21.09 -2.06 -1.04
CA LEU A 173 19.83 -2.55 -1.60
C LEU A 173 19.61 -4.04 -1.35
N LYS A 174 20.67 -4.86 -1.37
CA LYS A 174 20.58 -6.30 -1.05
C LYS A 174 20.00 -6.58 0.34
N LYS A 175 20.10 -5.63 1.27
CA LYS A 175 19.54 -5.72 2.63
C LYS A 175 18.27 -4.89 2.83
N MET A 176 17.90 -4.05 1.86
CA MET A 176 16.72 -3.18 1.93
C MET A 176 15.47 -3.91 1.46
N GLY A 177 14.48 -3.94 2.34
CA GLY A 177 13.12 -4.37 2.07
C GLY A 177 12.26 -3.18 1.62
N GLU A 178 10.96 -3.38 1.67
CA GLU A 178 9.95 -2.36 1.39
C GLU A 178 10.15 -1.11 2.25
N PHE A 179 9.81 0.04 1.68
CA PHE A 179 9.75 1.29 2.43
C PHE A 179 8.54 1.27 3.35
N ASP A 180 8.79 1.45 4.63
CA ASP A 180 7.76 1.61 5.64
C ASP A 180 7.50 3.11 5.78
N GLU A 181 6.43 3.56 5.12
CA GLU A 181 6.06 4.98 5.09
C GLU A 181 5.66 5.52 6.47
N GLU A 182 5.44 4.64 7.45
CA GLU A 182 4.96 4.96 8.78
C GLU A 182 6.12 5.28 9.73
N SER A 183 7.09 4.38 9.76
CA SER A 183 8.33 4.57 10.51
C SER A 183 9.32 5.49 9.77
N GLY A 184 9.02 5.81 8.51
CA GLY A 184 9.86 6.55 7.59
C GLY A 184 11.19 5.86 7.32
N LYS A 185 11.20 4.53 7.31
CA LYS A 185 12.42 3.69 7.23
C LYS A 185 12.21 2.53 6.28
N PHE A 186 13.28 1.98 5.74
CA PHE A 186 13.18 0.72 5.00
C PHE A 186 13.16 -0.47 5.96
N LYS A 187 12.23 -1.40 5.73
CA LYS A 187 12.25 -2.72 6.36
C LYS A 187 13.53 -3.45 5.96
N LYS A 188 13.93 -4.45 6.74
CA LYS A 188 15.06 -5.32 6.38
C LYS A 188 14.59 -6.44 5.47
N ARG A 189 15.30 -6.66 4.37
CA ARG A 189 15.04 -7.80 3.48
C ARG A 189 15.56 -9.10 4.09
N THR A 190 14.76 -10.14 3.97
CA THR A 190 15.08 -11.52 4.34
C THR A 190 14.80 -12.45 3.15
N LYS A 191 15.12 -13.74 3.29
CA LYS A 191 14.88 -14.74 2.23
C LYS A 191 13.40 -14.91 1.89
N SER A 192 12.50 -14.64 2.82
CA SER A 192 11.05 -14.73 2.64
C SER A 192 10.39 -13.41 2.24
N THR A 193 11.18 -12.35 1.98
CA THR A 193 10.61 -11.06 1.55
C THR A 193 10.04 -11.17 0.15
N VAL A 194 8.72 -11.06 0.06
CA VAL A 194 7.97 -11.10 -1.20
C VAL A 194 8.02 -9.75 -1.93
N ALA A 195 8.05 -8.64 -1.21
CA ALA A 195 8.02 -7.30 -1.79
C ALA A 195 9.15 -7.05 -2.82
N PRO A 196 8.90 -6.28 -3.89
CA PRO A 196 9.95 -5.77 -4.78
C PRO A 196 10.90 -4.83 -4.03
N TRP A 197 12.03 -4.48 -4.66
CA TRP A 197 12.91 -3.45 -4.10
C TRP A 197 12.26 -2.07 -4.18
N PRO A 198 12.58 -1.16 -3.24
CA PRO A 198 12.08 0.20 -3.28
C PRO A 198 12.27 0.87 -4.63
N GLU A 199 11.32 1.72 -5.02
CA GLU A 199 11.46 2.47 -6.25
C GLU A 199 12.66 3.44 -6.17
N LEU A 200 13.35 3.57 -7.29
CA LEU A 200 14.48 4.46 -7.42
C LEU A 200 14.01 5.91 -7.59
N ASN A 201 14.23 6.71 -6.56
CA ASN A 201 14.22 8.16 -6.58
C ASN A 201 15.66 8.68 -6.83
N ALA A 202 15.90 9.33 -7.97
CA ALA A 202 17.22 9.75 -8.41
C ALA A 202 17.74 11.01 -7.67
N GLU A 203 16.83 11.85 -7.19
CA GLU A 203 17.13 13.12 -6.51
C GLU A 203 17.46 12.86 -5.05
N ALA A 204 16.70 12.00 -4.38
CA ALA A 204 17.05 11.47 -3.08
C ALA A 204 18.42 10.79 -3.12
N LEU A 205 18.75 10.07 -4.20
CA LEU A 205 20.06 9.41 -4.34
C LEU A 205 21.18 10.44 -4.53
N SER A 206 20.94 11.47 -5.35
CA SER A 206 21.89 12.58 -5.55
C SER A 206 22.13 13.34 -4.24
N TYR A 207 21.07 13.67 -3.52
CA TYR A 207 21.15 14.34 -2.23
C TYR A 207 22.00 13.53 -1.25
N VAL A 208 21.75 12.23 -1.12
CA VAL A 208 22.56 11.36 -0.26
C VAL A 208 24.02 11.38 -0.69
N TYR A 209 24.31 11.29 -1.99
CA TYR A 209 25.68 11.35 -2.48
C TYR A 209 26.37 12.68 -2.14
N ASP A 210 25.70 13.80 -2.41
CA ASP A 210 26.25 15.14 -2.18
C ASP A 210 26.58 15.34 -0.69
N ARG A 211 25.66 14.95 0.20
CA ARG A 211 25.87 15.04 1.65
C ARG A 211 27.01 14.13 2.13
N VAL A 212 27.15 12.94 1.56
CA VAL A 212 28.29 12.05 1.86
C VAL A 212 29.60 12.67 1.37
N ASN A 213 29.63 13.19 0.14
CA ASN A 213 30.81 13.82 -0.44
C ASN A 213 31.25 15.05 0.35
N GLU A 214 30.32 15.94 0.70
CA GLU A 214 30.61 17.17 1.43
C GLU A 214 30.96 16.91 2.90
N GLY A 215 30.07 16.21 3.61
CA GLY A 215 30.21 16.02 5.05
C GLY A 215 31.28 15.01 5.43
N VAL A 216 31.38 13.89 4.71
CA VAL A 216 32.25 12.77 5.10
C VAL A 216 33.57 12.79 4.33
N ILE A 217 33.54 12.94 3.01
CA ILE A 217 34.76 12.86 2.19
C ILE A 217 35.57 14.16 2.29
N GLN A 218 34.91 15.31 2.10
CA GLN A 218 35.55 16.63 2.16
C GLN A 218 35.67 17.19 3.59
N GLY A 219 34.90 16.65 4.56
CA GLY A 219 34.95 17.08 5.96
C GLY A 219 34.32 18.45 6.22
N LYS A 220 33.39 18.88 5.37
CA LYS A 220 32.62 20.13 5.55
C LYS A 220 31.59 19.97 6.67
N ASP A 221 31.21 21.10 7.24
CA ASP A 221 30.14 21.12 8.25
C ASP A 221 28.77 20.98 7.57
N ILE A 222 27.91 20.16 8.16
CA ILE A 222 26.53 19.95 7.73
C ILE A 222 25.62 20.56 8.79
N GLU A 223 24.84 21.57 8.40
CA GLU A 223 23.93 22.29 9.31
C GLU A 223 22.83 21.39 9.85
N ASP A 224 22.36 20.48 9.00
CA ASP A 224 21.35 19.48 9.33
C ASP A 224 21.91 18.43 10.31
N LYS A 225 21.49 18.53 11.57
CA LYS A 225 21.94 17.64 12.65
C LYS A 225 21.51 16.19 12.44
N GLN A 226 20.32 15.96 11.87
CA GLN A 226 19.82 14.61 11.64
C GLN A 226 20.63 13.95 10.51
N MET A 227 20.85 14.67 9.41
CA MET A 227 21.71 14.17 8.34
C MET A 227 23.16 13.95 8.79
N ALA A 228 23.71 14.86 9.62
CA ALA A 228 25.06 14.69 10.17
C ALA A 228 25.21 13.43 11.03
N GLU A 229 24.18 13.06 11.79
CA GLU A 229 24.16 11.81 12.55
C GLU A 229 24.06 10.58 11.64
N LEU A 230 23.20 10.62 10.62
CA LEU A 230 23.05 9.55 9.64
C LEU A 230 24.35 9.30 8.85
N LEU A 231 25.05 10.37 8.47
CA LEU A 231 26.37 10.33 7.84
C LEU A 231 27.42 9.66 8.74
N ASN A 232 27.39 9.91 10.05
CA ASN A 232 28.31 9.26 10.98
C ASN A 232 28.08 7.74 11.07
N ARG A 233 26.82 7.29 10.96
CA ARG A 233 26.40 5.88 10.97
C ARG A 233 26.59 5.18 9.62
N GLY A 234 26.72 5.94 8.53
CA GLY A 234 26.93 5.39 7.18
C GLY A 234 25.82 4.44 6.71
N ASN A 235 24.58 4.60 7.18
CA ASN A 235 23.47 3.73 6.80
C ASN A 235 22.75 4.33 5.58
N PHE A 236 23.01 3.77 4.39
CA PHE A 236 22.40 4.23 3.14
C PHE A 236 20.87 4.25 3.22
N ALA A 237 20.25 3.18 3.70
CA ALA A 237 18.80 3.07 3.76
C ALA A 237 18.20 4.21 4.59
N ALA A 238 18.82 4.55 5.73
CA ALA A 238 18.35 5.62 6.59
C ALA A 238 18.58 7.02 5.96
N MET A 239 19.74 7.26 5.34
CA MET A 239 20.00 8.51 4.62
C MET A 239 19.09 8.68 3.40
N TYR A 240 18.78 7.59 2.70
CA TYR A 240 17.92 7.59 1.54
C TYR A 240 16.46 7.81 1.93
N ALA A 241 16.01 7.18 3.02
CA ALA A 241 14.70 7.43 3.60
C ALA A 241 14.57 8.90 4.04
N TYR A 242 15.58 9.41 4.75
CA TYR A 242 15.66 10.82 5.12
C TYR A 242 15.59 11.73 3.90
N ALA A 243 16.33 11.42 2.83
CA ALA A 243 16.29 12.22 1.61
C ALA A 243 14.92 12.17 0.91
N ILE A 244 14.21 11.04 0.96
CA ILE A 244 12.85 10.94 0.42
C ILE A 244 11.88 11.84 1.21
N TYR A 245 11.99 11.90 2.54
CA TYR A 245 11.10 12.71 3.38
C TYR A 245 11.49 14.19 3.47
N SER A 246 12.79 14.48 3.53
CA SER A 246 13.31 15.80 3.90
C SER A 246 13.70 16.67 2.71
N CYS A 247 13.66 16.15 1.47
CA CYS A 247 14.18 16.84 0.28
C CYS A 247 13.15 17.09 -0.83
N GLU A 248 11.92 17.51 -0.53
CA GLU A 248 11.08 18.19 -1.54
C GLU A 248 10.83 17.38 -2.84
N VAL A 249 10.53 16.09 -2.75
CA VAL A 249 10.25 15.28 -3.95
C VAL A 249 8.94 15.78 -4.60
N GLY A 250 9.05 16.30 -5.83
CA GLY A 250 7.92 16.86 -6.61
C GLY A 250 7.82 18.39 -6.62
N GLY A 251 8.62 19.11 -5.83
CA GLY A 251 8.59 20.58 -5.75
C GLY A 251 7.57 21.15 -4.74
N LEU A 252 6.97 20.30 -3.90
CA LEU A 252 6.09 20.70 -2.80
C LEU A 252 6.89 20.64 -1.48
N THR A 253 7.39 21.78 -1.02
CA THR A 253 8.06 21.87 0.29
C THR A 253 7.05 21.66 1.43
N PRO A 254 7.48 21.33 2.65
CA PRO A 254 6.59 21.31 3.82
C PRO A 254 5.82 22.62 3.99
N GLU A 255 6.47 23.77 3.77
CA GLU A 255 5.83 25.09 3.85
C GLU A 255 4.76 25.27 2.77
N LEU A 256 5.02 24.83 1.53
CA LEU A 256 4.02 24.86 0.46
C LEU A 256 2.87 23.87 0.70
N ARG A 257 3.09 22.77 1.43
CA ARG A 257 2.03 21.81 1.81
C ARG A 257 1.04 22.40 2.80
N GLU A 258 1.47 23.33 3.65
CA GLU A 258 0.58 24.04 4.57
C GLU A 258 -0.34 25.04 3.85
N ILE A 259 0.06 25.51 2.65
CA ILE A 259 -0.77 26.40 1.84
C ILE A 259 -1.92 25.60 1.21
N THR A 260 -3.13 25.91 1.65
CA THR A 260 -4.36 25.31 1.13
C THR A 260 -5.01 26.17 0.05
N ASP A 261 -4.64 27.45 -0.05
CA ASP A 261 -5.14 28.36 -1.09
C ASP A 261 -4.58 27.96 -2.46
N GLY A 262 -5.41 28.11 -3.49
CA GLY A 262 -5.12 27.63 -4.83
C GLY A 262 -6.36 27.66 -5.71
N SER A 263 -6.27 27.07 -6.90
CA SER A 263 -7.32 27.14 -7.91
C SER A 263 -7.60 25.82 -8.61
N TRP A 264 -8.87 25.66 -9.01
CA TRP A 264 -9.34 24.53 -9.80
C TRP A 264 -9.14 24.80 -11.28
N VAL A 265 -8.43 23.90 -11.96
CA VAL A 265 -8.33 23.85 -13.42
C VAL A 265 -9.26 22.78 -13.95
N LYS A 266 -10.15 23.15 -14.88
CA LYS A 266 -11.04 22.22 -15.59
C LYS A 266 -10.45 21.86 -16.95
N TYR A 267 -10.41 20.57 -17.24
CA TYR A 267 -10.11 19.99 -18.54
C TYR A 267 -11.40 19.34 -19.07
N GLY A 268 -11.89 19.84 -20.21
CA GLY A 268 -13.16 19.41 -20.77
C GLY A 268 -13.12 18.02 -21.39
N GLN A 269 -14.24 17.29 -21.33
CA GLN A 269 -14.41 16.01 -22.01
C GLN A 269 -14.02 16.10 -23.50
N ILE A 270 -13.39 15.04 -24.01
CA ILE A 270 -13.01 14.92 -25.43
C ILE A 270 -13.77 13.77 -26.11
N GLU A 271 -13.90 13.82 -27.43
CA GLU A 271 -14.48 12.73 -28.21
C GLU A 271 -13.38 11.72 -28.63
N GLY A 272 -13.71 10.43 -28.61
CA GLY A 272 -12.83 9.36 -29.12
C GLY A 272 -12.72 8.16 -28.17
N GLU A 273 -12.29 7.02 -28.72
CA GLU A 273 -11.94 5.83 -27.95
C GLU A 273 -10.42 5.76 -27.80
N TYR A 274 -9.97 5.83 -26.55
CA TYR A 274 -8.55 5.76 -26.21
C TYR A 274 -8.32 4.60 -25.26
N SER A 275 -7.25 3.85 -25.47
CA SER A 275 -6.81 2.83 -24.51
C SER A 275 -5.65 3.40 -23.67
N PRO A 276 -5.62 3.18 -22.34
CA PRO A 276 -4.46 3.53 -21.54
C PRO A 276 -3.22 2.83 -22.11
N ASN A 277 -2.23 3.60 -22.54
CA ASN A 277 -0.96 3.11 -23.04
C ASN A 277 0.15 3.99 -22.47
N TYR A 278 0.48 3.77 -21.20
CA TYR A 278 1.54 4.50 -20.53
C TYR A 278 2.72 3.56 -20.26
N SER A 279 3.92 4.06 -20.56
CA SER A 279 5.15 3.53 -19.99
C SER A 279 5.52 4.40 -18.79
N ARG A 280 6.23 3.86 -17.80
CA ARG A 280 6.82 4.71 -16.77
C ARG A 280 8.13 5.26 -17.32
N ARG A 281 8.11 6.47 -17.85
CA ARG A 281 9.32 7.14 -18.35
C ARG A 281 10.01 7.84 -17.18
N ARG A 282 11.31 7.74 -17.20
CA ARG A 282 12.18 8.26 -16.16
C ARG A 282 12.50 9.73 -16.41
N THR A 283 12.26 10.58 -15.42
CA THR A 283 12.75 11.97 -15.42
C THR A 283 13.73 12.19 -14.26
N ARG A 284 14.24 13.42 -14.15
CA ARG A 284 15.09 13.89 -13.06
C ARG A 284 14.31 14.17 -11.77
N ARG A 285 13.00 13.81 -11.72
CA ARG A 285 12.04 14.07 -10.63
C ARG A 285 11.28 12.81 -10.14
N GLY A 286 11.66 11.62 -10.61
CA GLY A 286 10.97 10.34 -10.35
C GLY A 286 10.41 9.63 -11.60
N TYR A 287 9.37 8.81 -11.40
CA TYR A 287 8.64 8.14 -12.48
C TYR A 287 7.45 8.98 -12.91
N GLU A 288 7.38 9.27 -14.20
CA GLU A 288 6.23 9.92 -14.81
C GLU A 288 5.56 8.93 -15.75
N ALA A 289 4.23 8.91 -15.77
CA ALA A 289 3.53 8.29 -16.88
C ALA A 289 3.90 9.07 -18.15
N ALA A 290 4.54 8.41 -19.10
CA ALA A 290 4.77 8.97 -20.41
C ALA A 290 4.51 7.90 -21.46
N ASP A 291 3.92 8.33 -22.57
CA ASP A 291 3.49 7.41 -23.60
C ASP A 291 4.66 7.08 -24.53
N GLU A 292 4.62 5.90 -25.16
CA GLU A 292 5.56 5.53 -26.23
C GLU A 292 5.38 6.43 -27.47
N SER A 293 4.18 6.95 -27.67
CA SER A 293 3.83 8.01 -28.61
C SER A 293 2.73 8.88 -27.98
N PRO A 294 2.82 10.23 -27.98
CA PRO A 294 1.76 11.08 -27.42
C PRO A 294 0.44 10.98 -28.22
N VAL A 295 -0.69 11.19 -27.55
CA VAL A 295 -1.97 11.45 -28.24
C VAL A 295 -1.95 12.88 -28.79
N ASP A 296 -2.27 13.05 -30.08
CA ASP A 296 -2.42 14.36 -30.71
C ASP A 296 -3.80 14.98 -30.38
N ASN A 297 -4.01 15.30 -29.09
CA ASN A 297 -5.18 16.01 -28.60
C ASN A 297 -4.74 17.09 -27.60
N SER A 298 -5.06 18.35 -27.90
CA SER A 298 -4.58 19.50 -27.13
C SER A 298 -4.99 19.47 -25.65
N THR A 299 -6.24 19.09 -25.34
CA THR A 299 -6.73 19.03 -23.95
C THR A 299 -6.04 17.92 -23.16
N ALA A 300 -5.88 16.73 -23.76
CA ALA A 300 -5.16 15.62 -23.13
C ALA A 300 -3.68 15.95 -22.90
N MET A 301 -3.04 16.63 -23.85
CA MET A 301 -1.66 17.11 -23.71
C MET A 301 -1.52 18.18 -22.61
N GLN A 302 -2.47 19.10 -22.49
CA GLN A 302 -2.48 20.12 -21.43
C GLN A 302 -2.67 19.51 -20.04
N LEU A 303 -3.58 18.53 -19.90
CA LEU A 303 -3.79 17.82 -18.64
C LEU A 303 -2.54 17.00 -18.26
N ALA A 304 -2.01 16.21 -19.18
CA ALA A 304 -0.81 15.42 -18.89
C ALA A 304 0.39 16.33 -18.55
N GLY A 305 0.60 17.39 -19.33
CA GLY A 305 1.69 18.34 -19.14
C GLY A 305 1.64 19.12 -17.84
N SER A 306 0.45 19.39 -17.28
CA SER A 306 0.33 20.05 -15.98
C SER A 306 0.70 19.14 -14.80
N LEU A 307 0.71 17.82 -15.02
CA LEU A 307 0.98 16.80 -14.00
C LEU A 307 2.40 16.23 -14.08
N GLN A 308 2.99 16.21 -15.28
CA GLN A 308 4.35 15.73 -15.50
C GLN A 308 5.37 16.53 -14.70
N GLY A 309 6.28 15.84 -14.02
CA GLY A 309 7.37 16.45 -13.25
C GLY A 309 6.95 17.05 -11.91
N LYS A 310 5.71 16.80 -11.47
CA LYS A 310 5.14 17.32 -10.22
C LYS A 310 5.06 16.30 -9.08
N GLY A 311 5.48 15.05 -9.34
CA GLY A 311 5.56 14.02 -8.29
C GLY A 311 4.21 13.53 -7.76
N THR A 312 3.11 13.70 -8.51
CA THR A 312 1.76 13.34 -8.06
C THR A 312 1.51 11.84 -7.90
N GLY A 313 2.32 11.01 -8.55
CA GLY A 313 2.10 9.56 -8.62
C GLY A 313 0.89 9.15 -9.49
N TRP A 314 0.25 10.09 -10.18
CA TRP A 314 -0.96 9.83 -10.98
C TRP A 314 -0.62 9.30 -12.37
N CYS A 315 -1.31 8.24 -12.80
CA CYS A 315 -1.20 7.69 -14.16
C CYS A 315 -1.64 8.67 -15.26
N THR A 316 -2.43 9.69 -14.91
CA THR A 316 -2.93 10.76 -15.81
C THR A 316 -1.85 11.72 -16.29
N ALA A 317 -0.64 11.66 -15.72
CA ALA A 317 0.51 12.34 -16.29
C ALA A 317 0.89 11.81 -17.70
N GLY A 318 0.38 10.64 -18.12
CA GLY A 318 0.52 10.12 -19.50
C GLY A 318 -0.62 10.59 -20.41
N THR A 319 -0.32 11.00 -21.65
CA THR A 319 -1.33 11.61 -22.54
C THR A 319 -2.42 10.64 -22.98
N HIS A 320 -2.14 9.33 -23.10
CA HIS A 320 -3.12 8.28 -23.41
C HIS A 320 -4.07 8.04 -22.24
N THR A 321 -3.54 8.02 -21.02
CA THR A 321 -4.38 7.90 -19.82
C THR A 321 -5.25 9.14 -19.64
N ALA A 322 -4.67 10.33 -19.82
CA ALA A 322 -5.41 11.59 -19.83
C ALA A 322 -6.53 11.57 -20.87
N ALA A 323 -6.23 11.16 -22.11
CA ALA A 323 -7.21 11.06 -23.18
C ALA A 323 -8.33 10.05 -22.87
N ASN A 324 -7.99 8.86 -22.36
CA ASN A 324 -8.98 7.85 -21.96
C ASN A 324 -9.85 8.29 -20.77
N GLN A 325 -9.33 9.07 -19.84
CA GLN A 325 -10.15 9.60 -18.75
C GLN A 325 -11.03 10.76 -19.22
N LEU A 326 -10.48 11.65 -20.05
CA LEU A 326 -11.20 12.75 -20.65
C LEU A 326 -12.24 12.30 -21.68
N SER A 327 -12.12 11.11 -22.28
CA SER A 327 -13.17 10.60 -23.16
C SER A 327 -14.41 10.18 -22.40
N LYS A 328 -14.26 9.83 -21.12
CA LYS A 328 -15.36 9.43 -20.25
C LYS A 328 -16.04 10.60 -19.56
N GLY A 329 -15.38 11.74 -19.38
CA GLY A 329 -15.96 12.92 -18.74
C GLY A 329 -14.94 14.03 -18.49
N ASP A 330 -15.40 15.13 -17.90
CA ASP A 330 -14.53 16.23 -17.48
C ASP A 330 -13.50 15.77 -16.42
N PHE A 331 -12.38 16.48 -16.35
CA PHE A 331 -11.34 16.26 -15.35
C PHE A 331 -10.99 17.58 -14.65
N TYR A 332 -10.93 17.56 -13.32
CA TYR A 332 -10.62 18.73 -12.50
C TYR A 332 -9.33 18.48 -11.73
N VAL A 333 -8.42 19.45 -11.71
CA VAL A 333 -7.20 19.43 -10.91
C VAL A 333 -7.18 20.64 -10.00
N TYR A 334 -6.99 20.44 -8.71
CA TYR A 334 -6.71 21.50 -7.76
C TYR A 334 -5.20 21.72 -7.68
N CYS A 335 -4.78 22.94 -7.94
CA CYS A 335 -3.37 23.34 -7.89
C CYS A 335 -3.17 24.40 -6.81
N THR A 336 -2.10 24.26 -6.04
CA THR A 336 -1.60 25.27 -5.10
C THR A 336 -0.37 25.96 -5.66
N PRO A 337 0.10 27.06 -5.04
CA PRO A 337 1.30 27.76 -5.46
C PRO A 337 2.54 26.87 -5.54
N ASP A 338 3.35 27.11 -6.57
CA ASP A 338 4.74 26.67 -6.64
C ASP A 338 5.68 27.71 -5.97
N ASN A 339 6.99 27.48 -6.06
CA ASN A 339 8.00 28.40 -5.51
C ASN A 339 7.97 29.81 -6.14
N ASP A 340 7.31 29.98 -7.29
CA ASP A 340 7.17 31.25 -8.02
C ASP A 340 5.78 31.88 -7.79
N ASP A 341 5.02 31.41 -6.79
CA ASP A 341 3.68 31.87 -6.42
C ASP A 341 2.61 31.66 -7.51
N ASN A 342 2.82 30.69 -8.41
CA ASN A 342 1.84 30.32 -9.43
C ASN A 342 1.14 29.01 -9.04
N ASP A 343 -0.20 28.98 -9.16
CA ASP A 343 -1.02 27.78 -8.90
C ASP A 343 -0.77 26.65 -9.91
N THR A 344 0.40 26.01 -9.84
CA THR A 344 0.84 24.96 -10.77
C THR A 344 1.22 23.67 -10.07
N MET A 345 1.05 23.57 -8.76
CA MET A 345 1.34 22.37 -7.99
C MET A 345 0.08 21.52 -7.78
N PRO A 346 -0.14 20.46 -8.57
CA PRO A 346 -1.33 19.63 -8.44
C PRO A 346 -1.34 18.86 -7.11
N ARG A 347 -2.44 18.98 -6.35
CA ARG A 347 -2.63 18.30 -5.06
C ARG A 347 -3.88 17.40 -5.01
N VAL A 348 -4.93 17.75 -5.75
CA VAL A 348 -6.16 16.93 -5.85
C VAL A 348 -6.60 16.80 -7.30
N ALA A 349 -7.14 15.64 -7.66
CA ALA A 349 -7.82 15.40 -8.91
C ALA A 349 -9.23 14.85 -8.69
N ILE A 350 -10.19 15.35 -9.45
CA ILE A 350 -11.56 14.82 -9.53
C ILE A 350 -11.85 14.44 -10.99
N ARG A 351 -12.20 13.17 -11.20
CA ARG A 351 -12.51 12.63 -12.53
C ARG A 351 -14.01 12.38 -12.63
N MET A 352 -14.60 12.83 -13.74
CA MET A 352 -15.98 12.53 -14.07
C MET A 352 -16.07 11.30 -15.00
N GLU A 353 -17.13 10.51 -14.87
CA GLU A 353 -17.57 9.58 -15.92
C GLU A 353 -19.04 9.87 -16.23
N GLY A 354 -19.35 10.03 -17.52
CA GLY A 354 -20.60 10.64 -17.96
C GLY A 354 -20.77 12.00 -17.30
N ASN A 355 -21.86 12.16 -16.56
CA ASN A 355 -22.17 13.38 -15.83
C ASN A 355 -22.12 13.18 -14.31
N GLN A 356 -21.25 12.30 -13.79
CA GLN A 356 -21.13 12.04 -12.35
C GLN A 356 -19.67 11.98 -11.91
N VAL A 357 -19.39 12.38 -10.67
CA VAL A 357 -18.06 12.17 -10.04
C VAL A 357 -17.79 10.68 -9.93
N ALA A 358 -16.72 10.22 -10.58
CA ALA A 358 -16.34 8.82 -10.63
C ALA A 358 -15.15 8.48 -9.74
N GLU A 359 -14.28 9.46 -9.47
CA GLU A 359 -13.09 9.28 -8.64
C GLU A 359 -12.61 10.62 -8.10
N VAL A 360 -12.14 10.62 -6.84
CA VAL A 360 -11.44 11.73 -6.19
C VAL A 360 -10.17 11.16 -5.59
N ARG A 361 -9.03 11.81 -5.84
CA ARG A 361 -7.73 11.36 -5.35
C ARG A 361 -6.80 12.54 -5.09
N GLY A 362 -5.87 12.38 -4.17
CA GLY A 362 -4.84 13.37 -3.87
C GLY A 362 -3.44 12.84 -4.08
N ILE A 363 -2.48 13.51 -3.46
CA ILE A 363 -1.05 13.19 -3.51
C ILE A 363 -0.51 12.62 -2.18
N ALA A 364 -1.38 12.42 -1.19
CA ALA A 364 -1.01 11.70 0.04
C ALA A 364 -0.82 10.19 -0.25
N PRO A 365 -0.23 9.43 0.69
CA PRO A 365 -0.03 7.98 0.55
C PRO A 365 -1.24 7.24 0.00
N GLY A 366 -1.00 6.30 -0.92
CA GLY A 366 -2.07 5.58 -1.61
C GLY A 366 -2.95 6.45 -2.53
N GLN A 367 -2.50 7.65 -2.90
CA GLN A 367 -3.28 8.67 -3.62
C GLN A 367 -4.47 9.21 -2.81
N ASN A 368 -4.37 9.20 -1.48
CA ASN A 368 -5.38 9.80 -0.61
C ASN A 368 -5.36 11.33 -0.71
N VAL A 369 -6.43 11.97 -0.26
CA VAL A 369 -6.50 13.44 -0.12
C VAL A 369 -5.79 13.84 1.17
N GLU A 370 -5.00 14.91 1.10
CA GLU A 370 -4.32 15.46 2.27
C GLU A 370 -5.33 16.06 3.24
N ASP A 371 -5.10 15.89 4.53
CA ASP A 371 -6.05 16.24 5.59
C ASP A 371 -6.46 17.72 5.55
N ASN A 372 -5.53 18.62 5.24
CA ASN A 372 -5.78 20.06 5.16
C ASN A 372 -6.52 20.51 3.87
N LEU A 373 -6.75 19.60 2.92
CA LEU A 373 -7.48 19.89 1.69
C LEU A 373 -8.91 19.31 1.66
N LEU A 374 -9.35 18.64 2.72
CA LEU A 374 -10.69 18.03 2.78
C LEU A 374 -11.81 19.05 2.55
N ASP A 375 -11.68 20.27 3.06
CA ASP A 375 -12.65 21.35 2.88
C ASP A 375 -12.72 21.82 1.43
N VAL A 376 -11.56 22.02 0.80
CA VAL A 376 -11.45 22.36 -0.63
C VAL A 376 -12.12 21.30 -1.50
N VAL A 377 -11.93 20.03 -1.16
CA VAL A 377 -12.57 18.90 -1.86
C VAL A 377 -14.07 18.90 -1.66
N ALA A 378 -14.55 19.06 -0.42
CA ALA A 378 -15.97 19.10 -0.09
C ALA A 378 -16.69 20.23 -0.82
N GLU A 379 -16.12 21.43 -0.82
CA GLU A 379 -16.65 22.60 -1.55
C GLU A 379 -16.77 22.31 -3.04
N LYS A 380 -15.77 21.68 -3.65
CA LYS A 380 -15.83 21.35 -5.07
C LYS A 380 -16.88 20.28 -5.36
N LEU A 381 -16.98 19.24 -4.54
CA LEU A 381 -17.96 18.16 -4.69
C LEU A 381 -19.40 18.69 -4.61
N ASN A 382 -19.67 19.71 -3.78
CA ASN A 382 -20.97 20.40 -3.73
C ASN A 382 -21.41 21.02 -5.06
N THR A 383 -20.46 21.31 -5.95
CA THR A 383 -20.74 21.89 -7.27
C THR A 383 -20.89 20.86 -8.38
N LEU A 384 -20.54 19.59 -8.12
CA LEU A 384 -20.46 18.54 -9.13
C LEU A 384 -21.54 17.48 -8.93
N PRO A 385 -22.24 17.04 -9.99
CA PRO A 385 -23.19 15.95 -9.86
C PRO A 385 -22.50 14.64 -9.44
N GLY A 386 -23.11 13.87 -8.54
CA GLY A 386 -22.50 12.67 -7.95
C GLY A 386 -21.50 12.95 -6.83
N GLY A 387 -21.19 14.21 -6.53
CA GLY A 387 -20.30 14.58 -5.43
C GLY A 387 -20.83 14.17 -4.05
N GLY A 388 -22.16 14.08 -3.89
CA GLY A 388 -22.81 13.67 -2.65
C GLY A 388 -22.41 12.29 -2.12
N GLU A 389 -22.07 11.37 -3.03
CA GLU A 389 -21.63 10.00 -2.69
C GLU A 389 -20.29 9.98 -1.92
N TYR A 390 -19.54 11.10 -1.93
CA TYR A 390 -18.23 11.20 -1.31
C TYR A 390 -18.24 11.94 0.04
N TYR A 391 -19.34 12.58 0.45
CA TYR A 391 -19.37 13.33 1.72
C TYR A 391 -19.12 12.45 2.94
N LYS A 392 -19.61 11.21 2.92
CA LYS A 392 -19.33 10.26 3.99
C LYS A 392 -17.82 10.02 4.15
N LYS A 393 -17.07 9.93 3.05
CA LYS A 393 -15.60 9.80 3.08
C LYS A 393 -14.94 11.07 3.63
N VAL A 394 -15.43 12.25 3.26
CA VAL A 394 -14.94 13.53 3.80
C VAL A 394 -15.11 13.55 5.32
N GLU A 395 -16.31 13.27 5.84
CA GLU A 395 -16.59 13.31 7.27
C GLU A 395 -15.78 12.26 8.05
N GLN A 396 -15.69 11.04 7.53
CA GLN A 396 -14.86 10.00 8.15
C GLN A 396 -13.37 10.40 8.19
N MET A 397 -12.85 10.97 7.10
CA MET A 397 -11.46 11.46 7.05
C MET A 397 -11.23 12.63 8.00
N ARG A 398 -12.17 13.58 8.11
CA ARG A 398 -12.09 14.69 9.08
C ARG A 398 -12.00 14.18 10.51
N ARG A 399 -12.91 13.28 10.90
CA ARG A 399 -12.92 12.69 12.24
C ARG A 399 -11.63 11.91 12.53
N LEU A 400 -11.13 11.13 11.56
CA LEU A 400 -9.87 10.40 11.70
C LEU A 400 -8.68 11.35 11.90
N THR A 401 -8.62 12.44 11.14
CA THR A 401 -7.59 13.49 11.27
C THR A 401 -7.62 14.15 12.64
N GLU A 402 -8.81 14.49 13.15
CA GLU A 402 -8.96 15.09 14.48
C GLU A 402 -8.42 14.17 15.58
N ILE A 403 -8.76 12.88 15.52
CA ILE A 403 -8.28 11.87 16.46
C ILE A 403 -6.76 11.74 16.38
N ASP A 404 -6.21 11.55 15.17
CA ASP A 404 -4.78 11.37 14.94
C ASP A 404 -3.96 12.57 15.44
N ASN A 405 -4.40 13.79 15.13
CA ASN A 405 -3.74 15.00 15.61
C ASN A 405 -3.80 15.13 17.13
N ARG A 406 -4.94 14.82 17.74
CA ARG A 406 -5.08 14.85 19.21
C ARG A 406 -4.16 13.83 19.88
N VAL A 407 -4.08 12.60 19.36
CA VAL A 407 -3.21 11.55 19.93
C VAL A 407 -1.74 11.88 19.74
N LYS A 408 -1.33 12.41 18.57
CA LYS A 408 0.03 12.90 18.33
C LYS A 408 0.44 14.03 19.28
N ALA A 409 -0.51 14.86 19.72
CA ALA A 409 -0.30 15.90 20.71
C ALA A 409 -0.23 15.36 22.17
N GLY A 410 -0.34 14.05 22.37
CA GLY A 410 -0.30 13.39 23.68
C GLY A 410 -1.67 13.19 24.33
N GLY A 411 -2.77 13.42 23.61
CA GLY A 411 -4.11 13.07 24.08
C GLY A 411 -4.38 11.57 24.03
N GLU A 412 -5.34 11.11 24.84
CA GLU A 412 -5.80 9.72 24.85
C GLU A 412 -7.02 9.53 23.91
N LEU A 413 -7.27 8.28 23.51
CA LEU A 413 -8.49 7.89 22.80
C LEU A 413 -9.67 7.84 23.77
N THR A 414 -10.79 8.47 23.40
CA THR A 414 -12.06 8.41 24.13
C THR A 414 -12.87 7.18 23.72
N ALA A 415 -13.96 6.91 24.44
CA ALA A 415 -14.88 5.84 24.08
C ALA A 415 -15.47 6.05 22.67
N GLU A 416 -15.83 7.28 22.32
CA GLU A 416 -16.38 7.61 21.00
C GLU A 416 -15.34 7.46 19.88
N ASP A 417 -14.06 7.63 20.17
CA ASP A 417 -13.00 7.35 19.20
C ASP A 417 -12.87 5.85 18.96
N LEU A 418 -12.89 5.06 20.03
CA LEU A 418 -12.80 3.60 19.95
C LEU A 418 -14.03 3.01 19.26
N GLU A 419 -15.23 3.54 19.55
CA GLU A 419 -16.45 3.25 18.80
C GLU A 419 -16.22 3.48 17.30
N PHE A 420 -15.75 4.67 16.91
CA PHE A 420 -15.51 5.03 15.52
C PHE A 420 -14.45 4.15 14.82
N LEU A 421 -13.36 3.83 15.52
CA LEU A 421 -12.22 3.11 14.95
C LEU A 421 -12.44 1.58 14.89
N TRP A 422 -12.97 0.96 15.95
CA TRP A 422 -13.13 -0.49 16.06
C TRP A 422 -14.49 -1.01 15.59
N PHE A 423 -15.56 -0.34 16.04
CA PHE A 423 -16.91 -0.92 16.10
C PHE A 423 -17.88 -0.24 15.12
N GLY A 424 -17.52 0.92 14.58
CA GLY A 424 -18.27 1.61 13.55
C GLY A 424 -18.08 1.00 12.16
N GLU A 425 -18.71 1.65 11.19
CA GLU A 425 -18.51 1.31 9.78
C GLU A 425 -17.04 1.42 9.36
N LYS A 426 -16.70 0.74 8.26
CA LYS A 426 -15.34 0.81 7.72
C LYS A 426 -15.02 2.22 7.25
N ILE A 427 -13.99 2.81 7.85
CA ILE A 427 -13.46 4.12 7.46
C ILE A 427 -12.84 4.01 6.07
N LYS A 428 -13.37 4.77 5.11
CA LYS A 428 -12.89 4.77 3.72
C LYS A 428 -12.31 6.14 3.36
N GLY A 429 -11.02 6.16 3.05
CA GLY A 429 -10.37 7.33 2.47
C GLY A 429 -10.65 7.50 0.97
N PHE A 430 -9.95 8.45 0.37
CA PHE A 430 -9.89 8.68 -1.07
C PHE A 430 -8.79 7.87 -1.76
N GLY A 431 -7.88 7.28 -0.99
CA GLY A 431 -6.79 6.45 -1.49
C GLY A 431 -7.23 5.06 -1.97
N LEU A 432 -6.30 4.36 -2.59
CA LEU A 432 -6.47 3.01 -3.13
C LEU A 432 -6.59 1.93 -2.03
N TYR A 433 -6.12 2.22 -0.83
CA TYR A 433 -6.09 1.31 0.32
C TYR A 433 -6.81 1.92 1.53
N GLU A 434 -7.03 1.10 2.55
CA GLU A 434 -7.50 1.57 3.86
C GLU A 434 -6.52 2.59 4.45
N ASP A 435 -7.07 3.56 5.20
CA ASP A 435 -6.24 4.59 5.82
C ASP A 435 -5.46 3.97 6.99
N SER A 436 -4.14 3.92 6.86
CA SER A 436 -3.28 3.20 7.80
C SER A 436 -3.21 3.85 9.19
N ARG A 437 -3.73 5.08 9.36
CA ARG A 437 -3.85 5.71 10.68
C ARG A 437 -4.72 4.91 11.64
N VAL A 438 -5.74 4.21 11.15
CA VAL A 438 -6.63 3.40 11.99
C VAL A 438 -5.82 2.30 12.69
N ASP A 439 -5.02 1.53 11.94
CA ASP A 439 -4.19 0.45 12.50
C ASP A 439 -3.17 0.97 13.52
N LYS A 440 -2.59 2.14 13.28
CA LYS A 440 -1.64 2.77 14.22
C LYS A 440 -2.27 3.22 15.52
N LEU A 441 -3.45 3.86 15.44
CA LEU A 441 -4.15 4.36 16.63
C LEU A 441 -4.57 3.20 17.53
N LEU A 442 -4.79 2.03 16.96
CA LEU A 442 -5.17 0.81 17.66
C LEU A 442 -3.97 -0.09 17.99
N GLU A 443 -2.75 0.30 17.61
CA GLU A 443 -1.55 -0.50 17.82
C GLU A 443 -1.30 -0.76 19.31
N ASN A 444 -1.08 -2.03 19.68
CA ASN A 444 -0.88 -2.48 21.06
C ASN A 444 -2.10 -2.32 22.01
N ARG A 445 -3.30 -2.09 21.47
CA ARG A 445 -4.54 -2.11 22.26
C ARG A 445 -5.19 -3.49 22.27
N CYS A 446 -5.93 -3.78 23.33
CA CYS A 446 -6.75 -4.98 23.45
C CYS A 446 -8.20 -4.64 23.09
N ARG A 447 -8.72 -5.26 22.03
CA ARG A 447 -10.09 -4.97 21.55
C ARG A 447 -11.16 -5.27 22.60
N GLU A 448 -11.01 -6.36 23.35
CA GLU A 448 -11.95 -6.74 24.41
C GLU A 448 -12.02 -5.68 25.52
N ASP A 449 -10.85 -5.20 25.97
CA ASP A 449 -10.76 -4.15 26.99
C ASP A 449 -11.35 -2.82 26.48
N ASP A 450 -11.11 -2.50 25.20
CA ASP A 450 -11.64 -1.31 24.54
C ASP A 450 -13.16 -1.38 24.41
N PHE A 451 -13.72 -2.53 24.03
CA PHE A 451 -15.16 -2.74 23.95
C PHE A 451 -15.82 -2.54 25.32
N ASP A 452 -15.26 -3.14 26.38
CA ASP A 452 -15.76 -2.98 27.74
C ASP A 452 -15.64 -1.54 28.25
N PHE A 453 -14.63 -0.79 27.80
CA PHE A 453 -14.51 0.63 28.08
C PHE A 453 -15.58 1.46 27.35
N VAL A 454 -15.85 1.16 26.08
CA VAL A 454 -16.92 1.80 25.29
C VAL A 454 -18.29 1.56 25.93
N LEU A 455 -18.61 0.31 26.27
CA LEU A 455 -19.87 -0.06 26.94
C LEU A 455 -20.07 0.70 28.26
N ARG A 456 -19.05 0.75 29.12
CA ARG A 456 -19.14 1.45 30.40
C ARG A 456 -19.30 2.97 30.27
N SER A 457 -18.89 3.53 29.13
CA SER A 457 -18.97 4.96 28.86
C SER A 457 -20.26 5.36 28.15
N ALA A 458 -21.05 4.38 27.70
CA ALA A 458 -22.31 4.61 27.01
C ALA A 458 -23.36 5.20 27.97
N GLY A 459 -23.99 6.30 27.56
CA GLY A 459 -25.14 6.87 28.28
C GLY A 459 -26.43 6.10 28.02
N ASP A 460 -26.56 5.55 26.81
CA ASP A 460 -27.68 4.73 26.33
C ASP A 460 -27.11 3.62 25.45
N VAL A 461 -27.51 2.37 25.74
CA VAL A 461 -26.99 1.18 25.07
C VAL A 461 -27.67 0.99 23.71
N ASP A 462 -28.93 1.39 23.54
CA ASP A 462 -29.64 1.34 22.26
C ASP A 462 -29.00 2.32 21.28
N GLU A 463 -28.75 3.56 21.70
CA GLU A 463 -28.08 4.55 20.86
C GLU A 463 -26.65 4.11 20.48
N LEU A 464 -25.95 3.40 21.37
CA LEU A 464 -24.63 2.84 21.06
C LEU A 464 -24.74 1.72 20.02
N ALA A 465 -25.67 0.77 20.22
CA ALA A 465 -25.89 -0.34 19.31
C ALA A 465 -26.30 0.14 17.90
N ASP A 466 -27.07 1.22 17.80
CA ASP A 466 -27.45 1.85 16.54
C ASP A 466 -26.26 2.37 15.73
N ARG A 467 -25.24 2.90 16.42
CA ARG A 467 -24.03 3.44 15.77
C ARG A 467 -22.99 2.38 15.45
N MET A 468 -23.04 1.23 16.12
CA MET A 468 -22.15 0.10 15.84
C MET A 468 -22.54 -0.64 14.58
N ASN A 469 -21.53 -1.16 13.89
CA ASN A 469 -21.71 -2.07 12.77
C ASN A 469 -21.78 -3.51 13.28
N ILE A 470 -22.99 -4.05 13.37
CA ILE A 470 -23.27 -5.41 13.87
C ILE A 470 -22.46 -6.47 13.13
N GLU A 471 -22.30 -6.35 11.80
CA GLU A 471 -21.52 -7.31 10.98
C GLU A 471 -20.03 -7.40 11.35
N LYS A 472 -19.52 -6.41 12.10
CA LYS A 472 -18.13 -6.36 12.56
C LYS A 472 -17.95 -6.76 14.01
N LEU A 473 -19.02 -6.95 14.75
CA LEU A 473 -18.94 -7.34 16.16
C LEU A 473 -18.73 -8.84 16.26
N PHE A 474 -17.95 -9.25 17.25
CA PHE A 474 -17.88 -10.66 17.61
C PHE A 474 -19.17 -11.10 18.31
N PRO A 475 -19.56 -12.38 18.22
CA PRO A 475 -20.75 -12.88 18.91
C PRO A 475 -20.78 -12.48 20.40
N GLU A 476 -19.64 -12.58 21.09
CA GLU A 476 -19.53 -12.22 22.51
C GLU A 476 -19.74 -10.72 22.78
N GLU A 477 -19.37 -9.86 21.82
CA GLU A 477 -19.62 -8.41 21.89
C GLU A 477 -21.13 -8.12 21.74
N ILE A 478 -21.82 -8.84 20.85
CA ILE A 478 -23.28 -8.73 20.67
C ILE A 478 -24.03 -9.29 21.87
N SER A 479 -23.62 -10.44 22.42
CA SER A 479 -24.23 -11.00 23.63
C SER A 479 -24.16 -10.01 24.80
N LYS A 480 -23.04 -9.30 24.97
CA LYS A 480 -22.90 -8.24 25.99
C LYS A 480 -23.88 -7.08 25.78
N LEU A 481 -24.16 -6.67 24.53
CA LEU A 481 -25.17 -5.65 24.24
C LEU A 481 -26.56 -6.13 24.68
N LEU A 482 -26.92 -7.38 24.33
CA LEU A 482 -28.20 -7.98 24.70
C LEU A 482 -28.36 -8.15 26.22
N GLU A 483 -27.30 -8.53 26.93
CA GLU A 483 -27.27 -8.61 28.40
C GLU A 483 -27.49 -7.25 29.08
N LEU A 484 -27.12 -6.16 28.40
CA LEU A 484 -27.34 -4.78 28.82
C LEU A 484 -28.69 -4.22 28.34
N GLU A 485 -29.61 -5.10 27.95
CA GLU A 485 -30.99 -4.79 27.53
C GLU A 485 -31.07 -3.94 26.24
N ALA A 486 -30.05 -4.00 25.37
CA ALA A 486 -30.14 -3.44 24.03
C ALA A 486 -31.29 -4.09 23.24
N ASN A 487 -31.94 -3.31 22.38
CA ASN A 487 -33.09 -3.76 21.61
C ASN A 487 -32.73 -4.94 20.68
N ALA A 488 -33.15 -6.14 21.10
CA ALA A 488 -32.84 -7.39 20.41
C ALA A 488 -33.44 -7.47 19.01
N ASP A 489 -34.60 -6.84 18.78
CA ASP A 489 -35.25 -6.80 17.46
C ASP A 489 -34.46 -5.94 16.48
N ASP A 490 -34.01 -4.78 16.93
CA ASP A 490 -33.20 -3.88 16.10
C ASP A 490 -31.86 -4.54 15.73
N ILE A 491 -31.16 -5.12 16.71
CA ILE A 491 -29.92 -5.86 16.48
C ILE A 491 -30.17 -7.01 15.51
N ALA A 492 -31.19 -7.84 15.76
CA ALA A 492 -31.51 -8.99 14.90
C ALA A 492 -31.86 -8.58 13.47
N SER A 493 -32.47 -7.42 13.26
CA SER A 493 -32.84 -6.92 11.92
C SER A 493 -31.61 -6.65 11.03
N ARG A 494 -30.45 -6.38 11.64
CA ARG A 494 -29.18 -6.06 10.98
C ARG A 494 -28.24 -7.26 10.84
N MET A 495 -28.64 -8.43 11.35
CA MET A 495 -27.83 -9.66 11.30
C MET A 495 -28.12 -10.52 10.07
N ASP A 496 -27.09 -11.20 9.59
CA ASP A 496 -27.20 -12.28 8.60
C ASP A 496 -27.66 -13.60 9.27
N HIS A 497 -28.02 -14.59 8.46
CA HIS A 497 -28.52 -15.88 8.95
C HIS A 497 -27.49 -16.66 9.79
N ARG A 498 -26.19 -16.48 9.58
CA ARG A 498 -25.14 -17.15 10.36
C ARG A 498 -24.97 -16.51 11.73
N GLU A 499 -25.01 -15.19 11.79
CA GLU A 499 -24.95 -14.45 13.06
C GLU A 499 -26.17 -14.77 13.91
N ILE A 500 -27.38 -14.82 13.30
CA ILE A 500 -28.60 -15.28 13.98
C ILE A 500 -28.45 -16.71 14.49
N SER A 501 -27.84 -17.61 13.72
CA SER A 501 -27.59 -18.97 14.20
C SER A 501 -26.75 -18.96 15.47
N HIS A 502 -25.63 -18.24 15.46
CA HIS A 502 -24.72 -18.18 16.60
C HIS A 502 -25.38 -17.62 17.86
N LEU A 503 -26.24 -16.62 17.70
CA LEU A 503 -26.83 -15.85 18.81
C LEU A 503 -28.31 -16.15 19.02
N PHE A 504 -28.82 -17.25 18.46
CA PHE A 504 -30.24 -17.59 18.48
C PHE A 504 -30.82 -17.62 19.90
N SER A 505 -30.11 -18.29 20.81
CA SER A 505 -30.53 -18.41 22.22
C SER A 505 -30.44 -17.08 22.96
N ASP A 506 -29.45 -16.26 22.64
CA ASP A 506 -29.26 -14.94 23.25
C ASP A 506 -30.38 -14.00 22.81
N LEU A 507 -30.70 -13.96 21.51
CA LEU A 507 -31.80 -13.17 20.95
C LEU A 507 -33.16 -13.59 21.55
N ALA A 508 -33.44 -14.89 21.61
CA ALA A 508 -34.67 -15.39 22.22
C ALA A 508 -34.76 -15.05 23.71
N SER A 509 -33.64 -15.12 24.44
CA SER A 509 -33.58 -14.79 25.87
C SER A 509 -33.70 -13.29 26.13
N ALA A 510 -33.18 -12.46 25.23
CA ALA A 510 -33.32 -11.01 25.24
C ALA A 510 -34.70 -10.52 24.78
N GLY A 511 -35.59 -11.44 24.38
CA GLY A 511 -36.98 -11.12 24.06
C GLY A 511 -37.22 -10.66 22.63
N ALA A 512 -36.34 -10.99 21.68
CA ALA A 512 -36.57 -10.72 20.26
C ALA A 512 -37.85 -11.41 19.74
N ASP A 513 -38.51 -10.80 18.77
CA ASP A 513 -39.63 -11.35 18.01
C ASP A 513 -39.14 -12.46 17.07
N MET A 514 -39.07 -13.66 17.62
CA MET A 514 -38.61 -14.86 16.90
C MET A 514 -39.53 -15.23 15.74
N GLU A 515 -40.81 -14.80 15.75
CA GLU A 515 -41.75 -15.01 14.64
C GLU A 515 -41.37 -14.08 13.47
N ALA A 516 -41.09 -12.80 13.75
CA ALA A 516 -40.61 -11.86 12.73
C ALA A 516 -39.25 -12.29 12.13
N ILE A 517 -38.32 -12.77 12.96
CA ILE A 517 -37.03 -13.31 12.51
C ILE A 517 -37.24 -14.55 11.63
N ALA A 518 -38.11 -15.47 12.06
CA ALA A 518 -38.46 -16.66 11.29
C ALA A 518 -39.03 -16.30 9.91
N HIS A 519 -39.95 -15.33 9.85
CA HIS A 519 -40.56 -14.88 8.59
C HIS A 519 -39.53 -14.29 7.65
N ARG A 520 -38.64 -13.43 8.16
CA ARG A 520 -37.55 -12.85 7.36
C ARG A 520 -36.66 -13.92 6.77
N LEU A 521 -36.19 -14.85 7.61
CA LEU A 521 -35.30 -15.93 7.17
C LEU A 521 -36.00 -16.92 6.24
N PHE A 522 -37.30 -17.17 6.39
CA PHE A 522 -38.07 -17.97 5.44
C PHE A 522 -38.11 -17.34 4.05
N ILE A 523 -38.09 -16.00 3.95
CA ILE A 523 -38.08 -15.29 2.67
C ILE A 523 -36.66 -15.20 2.10
N GLU A 524 -35.68 -14.81 2.93
CA GLU A 524 -34.31 -14.52 2.50
C GLU A 524 -33.45 -15.79 2.32
N CYS A 525 -33.59 -16.76 3.21
CA CYS A 525 -32.79 -17.98 3.22
C CYS A 525 -33.63 -19.18 3.72
N PRO A 526 -34.58 -19.66 2.91
CA PRO A 526 -35.55 -20.65 3.35
C PRO A 526 -34.92 -21.99 3.76
N GLU A 527 -33.83 -22.43 3.14
CA GLU A 527 -33.11 -23.63 3.55
C GLU A 527 -32.52 -23.52 4.96
N PHE A 528 -32.02 -22.33 5.33
CA PHE A 528 -31.52 -22.07 6.68
C PHE A 528 -32.66 -22.13 7.70
N PHE A 529 -33.79 -21.48 7.41
CA PHE A 529 -34.97 -21.53 8.27
C PHE A 529 -35.42 -22.98 8.52
N ILE A 530 -35.52 -23.79 7.47
CA ILE A 530 -35.91 -25.20 7.57
C ILE A 530 -34.93 -26.01 8.41
N ALA A 531 -33.62 -25.77 8.26
CA ALA A 531 -32.61 -26.45 9.05
C ALA A 531 -32.71 -26.12 10.56
N HIS A 532 -33.17 -24.91 10.91
CA HIS A 532 -33.33 -24.42 12.28
C HIS A 532 -34.77 -24.49 12.81
N LEU A 533 -35.66 -25.17 12.08
CA LEU A 533 -37.10 -25.19 12.36
C LEU A 533 -37.45 -25.60 13.79
N LYS A 534 -36.74 -26.60 14.34
CA LYS A 534 -36.94 -27.04 15.72
C LYS A 534 -36.65 -25.92 16.71
N SER A 535 -35.55 -25.19 16.54
CA SER A 535 -35.17 -24.07 17.41
C SER A 535 -36.24 -22.97 17.40
N PHE A 536 -36.81 -22.66 16.22
CA PHE A 536 -37.90 -21.68 16.10
C PHE A 536 -39.18 -22.13 16.80
N ILE A 537 -39.59 -23.40 16.65
CA ILE A 537 -40.73 -23.96 17.36
C ILE A 537 -40.51 -23.91 18.89
N GLU A 538 -39.31 -24.27 19.35
CA GLU A 538 -38.93 -24.21 20.77
C GLU A 538 -38.92 -22.78 21.30
N ALA A 539 -38.60 -21.80 20.47
CA ALA A 539 -38.68 -20.36 20.77
C ALA A 539 -40.10 -19.78 20.66
N GLY A 540 -41.11 -20.59 20.32
CA GLY A 540 -42.52 -20.20 20.34
C GLY A 540 -43.12 -19.76 19.00
N VAL A 541 -42.42 -19.99 17.88
CA VAL A 541 -42.91 -19.70 16.52
C VAL A 541 -44.01 -20.69 16.15
N LYS A 542 -45.20 -20.18 15.82
CA LYS A 542 -46.44 -21.01 15.73
C LYS A 542 -46.81 -21.44 14.32
N GLU A 543 -46.23 -20.84 13.29
CA GLU A 543 -46.68 -21.09 11.91
C GLU A 543 -46.32 -22.47 11.34
N VAL A 544 -45.54 -23.27 12.07
CA VAL A 544 -45.06 -24.59 11.62
C VAL A 544 -45.00 -25.62 12.77
N ASP A 545 -46.04 -25.70 13.60
CA ASP A 545 -46.05 -26.55 14.81
C ASP A 545 -46.70 -27.94 14.63
N ASP A 546 -47.23 -28.27 13.44
CA ASP A 546 -47.82 -29.58 13.13
C ASP A 546 -47.11 -30.34 12.00
N ASP A 547 -47.12 -31.68 12.09
CA ASP A 547 -46.43 -32.58 11.16
C ASP A 547 -46.90 -32.44 9.69
N ASP A 548 -48.18 -32.10 9.47
CA ASP A 548 -48.75 -31.93 8.13
C ASP A 548 -48.25 -30.63 7.47
N ALA A 549 -48.13 -29.55 8.26
CA ALA A 549 -47.56 -28.27 7.86
C ALA A 549 -46.07 -28.43 7.55
N ILE A 550 -45.31 -29.12 8.41
CA ILE A 550 -43.89 -29.42 8.20
C ILE A 550 -43.71 -30.26 6.91
N ALA A 551 -44.51 -31.30 6.70
CA ALA A 551 -44.43 -32.13 5.50
C ALA A 551 -44.73 -31.34 4.21
N ARG A 552 -45.76 -30.49 4.22
CA ARG A 552 -46.09 -29.60 3.10
C ARG A 552 -44.98 -28.61 2.82
N LEU A 553 -44.35 -28.08 3.87
CA LEU A 553 -43.26 -27.13 3.76
C LEU A 553 -42.02 -27.80 3.14
N LEU A 554 -41.62 -28.96 3.65
CA LEU A 554 -40.50 -29.76 3.14
C LEU A 554 -40.67 -30.14 1.67
N SER A 555 -41.90 -30.40 1.21
CA SER A 555 -42.19 -30.75 -0.19
C SER A 555 -41.79 -29.68 -1.21
N ARG A 556 -41.53 -28.44 -0.75
CA ARG A 556 -41.09 -27.32 -1.57
C ARG A 556 -39.58 -27.28 -1.81
N PHE A 557 -38.80 -28.10 -1.09
CA PHE A 557 -37.35 -28.11 -1.13
C PHE A 557 -36.80 -29.35 -1.82
N SER A 558 -35.55 -29.28 -2.27
CA SER A 558 -34.82 -30.49 -2.67
C SER A 558 -34.11 -31.05 -1.44
N PRO A 559 -34.19 -32.37 -1.16
CA PRO A 559 -33.40 -33.01 -0.11
C PRO A 559 -31.91 -32.67 -0.20
N VAL A 560 -31.38 -32.59 -1.42
CA VAL A 560 -29.96 -32.31 -1.67
C VAL A 560 -29.59 -30.87 -1.29
N SER A 561 -30.48 -29.90 -1.50
CA SER A 561 -30.20 -28.49 -1.17
C SER A 561 -30.21 -28.23 0.34
N LEU A 562 -30.93 -29.04 1.12
CA LEU A 562 -31.01 -28.91 2.57
C LEU A 562 -29.80 -29.51 3.32
N ARG A 563 -29.13 -30.52 2.77
CA ARG A 563 -28.04 -31.25 3.46
C ARG A 563 -26.93 -30.35 4.02
N PRO A 564 -26.41 -29.34 3.29
CA PRO A 564 -25.36 -28.47 3.84
C PRO A 564 -25.85 -27.67 5.06
N TYR A 565 -27.09 -27.17 5.02
CA TYR A 565 -27.67 -26.36 6.10
C TYR A 565 -28.01 -27.22 7.33
N VAL A 566 -28.59 -28.40 7.13
CA VAL A 566 -28.88 -29.35 8.20
C VAL A 566 -27.59 -29.83 8.88
N HIS A 567 -26.53 -30.06 8.10
CA HIS A 567 -25.21 -30.39 8.65
C HIS A 567 -24.62 -29.23 9.46
N ASN A 568 -24.67 -28.00 8.92
CA ASN A 568 -24.11 -26.82 9.57
C ASN A 568 -24.87 -26.39 10.83
N ALA A 569 -26.19 -26.58 10.88
CA ALA A 569 -27.00 -26.32 12.08
C ALA A 569 -26.44 -27.09 13.30
N GLY A 570 -26.02 -28.35 13.10
CA GLY A 570 -25.36 -29.14 14.12
C GLY A 570 -24.01 -28.57 14.59
N ASN A 571 -23.24 -27.96 13.69
CA ASN A 571 -21.96 -27.32 14.03
C ASN A 571 -22.13 -26.06 14.91
N PHE A 572 -23.31 -25.43 14.86
CA PHE A 572 -23.68 -24.30 15.73
C PHE A 572 -24.48 -24.73 16.98
N GLY A 573 -24.53 -26.04 17.27
CA GLY A 573 -25.21 -26.56 18.46
C GLY A 573 -26.73 -26.71 18.33
N HIS A 574 -27.30 -26.48 17.15
CA HIS A 574 -28.72 -26.69 16.91
C HIS A 574 -29.01 -28.14 16.49
N GLN A 575 -30.14 -28.66 16.94
CA GLN A 575 -30.64 -29.95 16.47
C GLN A 575 -31.74 -29.72 15.43
N PRO A 576 -31.58 -30.21 14.19
CA PRO A 576 -32.65 -30.14 13.20
C PRO A 576 -33.90 -30.90 13.65
N HIS A 577 -35.07 -30.53 13.12
CA HIS A 577 -36.30 -31.25 13.40
C HIS A 577 -36.22 -32.69 12.82
N PRO A 578 -36.69 -33.74 13.52
CA PRO A 578 -36.57 -35.13 13.05
C PRO A 578 -37.19 -35.42 11.68
N MET A 579 -38.18 -34.64 11.26
CA MET A 579 -38.73 -34.74 9.90
C MET A 579 -37.82 -34.09 8.84
N VAL A 580 -37.16 -32.98 9.20
CA VAL A 580 -36.22 -32.28 8.33
C VAL A 580 -34.97 -33.15 8.10
N GLU A 581 -34.44 -33.74 9.16
CA GLU A 581 -33.26 -34.62 9.10
C GLU A 581 -33.52 -35.86 8.23
N ARG A 582 -34.65 -36.55 8.48
CA ARG A 582 -35.10 -37.69 7.65
C ARG A 582 -35.30 -37.29 6.20
N TYR A 583 -35.91 -36.13 5.96
CA TYR A 583 -36.13 -35.65 4.60
C TYR A 583 -34.83 -35.35 3.86
N ALA A 584 -33.84 -34.74 4.51
CA ALA A 584 -32.56 -34.38 3.89
C ALA A 584 -31.67 -35.59 3.59
N TYR A 585 -31.62 -36.59 4.48
CA TYR A 585 -30.68 -37.71 4.38
C TYR A 585 -31.28 -39.05 3.93
N GLY A 586 -32.61 -39.21 4.01
CA GLY A 586 -33.32 -40.44 3.64
C GLY A 586 -33.73 -41.28 4.84
#